data_AF-A0AAU4UIJ8-F1
#
_entry.id   AF-A0AAU4UIJ8-F1
#
_cell.length_a   1.000
_cell.length_b   1.000
_cell.length_c   1.000
_cell.angle_alpha   90.00
_cell.angle_beta   90.00
_cell.angle_gamma   90.00
#
_symmetry.space_group_name_H-M   'P 1'
#
loop_
_entity.id
_entity.type
_entity.pdbx_description
1 polymer ?
#
loop_
_entity_poly.entity_id
_entity_poly.type
_entity_poly.pdbx_seq_one_letter_code
_entity_poly.pdbx_strand_id
1 'polypeptide(L)'
;MSRSPRGSVTATRRHAFIPVGACWLNLQEGWWRIFRKAALAGRSFANRDDIEYATTLATDQLNAHANPWIWGRPAPSTRLLRRRYVYTV
;
A
#
# COMPACT_ATOMS: atom_id res chain seq x y z
N MET A 1 39.27 -22.65 -1.76
CA MET A 1 38.02 -22.25 -2.44
C MET A 1 37.04 -21.81 -1.35
N SER A 2 36.98 -20.51 -1.02
CA SER A 2 36.05 -19.97 -0.02
C SER A 2 35.66 -18.56 -0.46
N ARG A 3 34.40 -18.37 -0.88
CA ARG A 3 33.85 -17.05 -1.22
C ARG A 3 33.15 -16.51 0.02
N SER A 4 33.70 -15.42 0.55
CA SER A 4 33.20 -14.62 1.67
C SER A 4 31.78 -14.07 1.38
N PRO A 5 30.88 -13.97 2.37
CA PRO A 5 29.49 -13.59 2.14
C PRO A 5 29.32 -12.07 1.98
N ARG A 6 28.62 -11.71 0.90
CA ARG A 6 27.84 -10.49 0.61
C ARG A 6 27.93 -9.37 1.66
N GLY A 7 28.48 -8.24 1.22
CA GLY A 7 28.50 -6.98 1.96
C GLY A 7 27.12 -6.59 2.49
N SER A 8 27.08 -6.30 3.79
CA SER A 8 25.96 -5.72 4.50
C SER A 8 25.66 -4.33 3.91
N VAL A 9 24.57 -4.23 3.14
CA VAL A 9 24.05 -2.93 2.69
C VAL A 9 23.44 -2.24 3.91
N THR A 10 24.18 -1.32 4.51
CA THR A 10 23.63 -0.42 5.53
C THR A 10 22.63 0.50 4.84
N ALA A 11 21.33 0.21 4.97
CA ALA A 11 20.29 1.04 4.39
C ALA A 11 20.23 2.40 5.14
N THR A 12 20.84 3.43 4.56
CA THR A 12 20.74 4.80 5.08
C THR A 12 19.30 5.29 4.94
N ARG A 13 18.54 5.30 6.04
CA ARG A 13 17.20 5.92 6.08
C ARG A 13 17.34 7.43 5.85
N ARG A 14 16.64 7.94 4.84
CA ARG A 14 16.48 9.38 4.63
C ARG A 14 15.17 9.81 5.26
N HIS A 15 15.23 10.82 6.13
CA HIS A 15 14.05 11.41 6.74
C HIS A 15 13.42 12.43 5.78
N ALA A 16 12.12 12.33 5.55
CA ALA A 16 11.35 13.33 4.80
C ALA A 16 10.67 14.28 5.78
N PHE A 17 11.11 15.54 5.79
CA PHE A 17 10.49 16.60 6.58
C PHE A 17 9.14 17.00 5.94
N ILE A 18 8.10 17.16 6.75
CA ILE A 18 6.79 17.64 6.32
C ILE A 18 6.61 19.08 6.84
N PRO A 19 6.48 20.08 5.96
CA PRO A 19 6.30 21.46 6.39
C PRO A 19 4.92 21.67 7.04
N VAL A 20 4.82 22.69 7.88
CA VAL A 20 3.57 23.10 8.53
C VAL A 20 2.52 23.43 7.47
N GLY A 21 1.28 22.94 7.65
CA GLY A 21 0.18 23.10 6.69
C GLY A 21 0.13 22.05 5.57
N ALA A 22 1.16 21.21 5.43
CA ALA A 22 1.18 20.09 4.49
C ALA A 22 0.76 18.75 5.13
N CYS A 23 0.08 18.77 6.29
CA CYS A 23 -0.35 17.53 6.95
C CYS A 23 -1.30 16.69 6.09
N TRP A 24 -1.99 17.30 5.12
CA TRP A 24 -2.83 16.59 4.15
C TRP A 24 -2.04 15.68 3.20
N LEU A 25 -0.72 15.92 3.02
CA LEU A 25 0.20 15.02 2.32
C LEU A 25 0.66 13.85 3.21
N ASN A 26 0.38 13.91 4.51
CA ASN A 26 0.75 12.85 5.43
C ASN A 26 -0.24 11.69 5.27
N LEU A 27 0.26 10.56 4.77
CA LEU A 27 -0.48 9.31 4.65
C LEU A 27 -1.09 8.85 5.99
N GLN A 28 -0.47 9.20 7.13
CA GLN A 28 -0.95 8.84 8.45
C GLN A 28 -2.33 9.45 8.75
N GLU A 29 -2.61 10.68 8.31
CA GLU A 29 -3.92 11.33 8.52
C GLU A 29 -5.02 10.61 7.73
N GLY A 30 -4.74 10.31 6.45
CA GLY A 30 -5.66 9.56 5.61
C GLY A 30 -5.92 8.15 6.16
N TRP A 31 -4.86 7.49 6.62
CA TRP A 31 -4.95 6.17 7.24
C TRP A 31 -5.78 6.17 8.52
N TRP A 32 -5.57 7.16 9.41
CA TRP A 32 -6.35 7.30 10.64
C TRP A 32 -7.84 7.45 10.37
N ARG A 33 -8.23 8.16 9.31
CA ARG A 33 -9.65 8.29 8.93
C ARG A 33 -10.25 6.94 8.55
N ILE A 34 -9.54 6.13 7.78
CA ILE A 34 -9.98 4.79 7.36
C ILE A 34 -10.06 3.86 8.57
N PHE A 35 -9.00 3.84 9.37
CA PHE A 35 -8.90 2.99 10.56
C PHE A 35 -10.01 3.26 11.57
N ARG A 36 -10.28 4.53 11.91
CA ARG A 36 -11.35 4.87 12.87
C ARG A 36 -12.71 4.36 12.41
N LYS A 37 -12.98 4.44 11.11
CA LYS A 37 -14.22 3.93 10.52
C LYS A 37 -14.30 2.40 10.58
N ALA A 38 -13.19 1.71 10.31
CA ALA A 38 -13.16 0.25 10.24
C ALA A 38 -13.12 -0.42 11.62
N ALA A 39 -12.27 0.10 12.52
CA ALA A 39 -11.96 -0.54 13.80
C ALA A 39 -12.80 -0.02 14.97
N LEU A 40 -13.06 1.30 15.02
CA LEU A 40 -13.56 1.96 16.23
C LEU A 40 -15.04 2.36 16.15
N ALA A 41 -15.57 2.62 14.95
CA ALA A 41 -16.95 3.06 14.77
C ALA A 41 -17.95 2.00 15.28
N GLY A 42 -18.80 2.41 16.23
CA GLY A 42 -19.87 1.57 16.78
C GLY A 42 -19.41 0.45 17.73
N ARG A 43 -18.13 0.44 18.16
CA ARG A 43 -17.63 -0.48 19.18
C ARG A 43 -17.50 0.21 20.53
N SER A 44 -17.80 -0.52 21.61
CA SER A 44 -17.45 -0.15 22.97
C SER A 44 -16.25 -1.00 23.40
N PHE A 45 -15.27 -0.38 24.04
CA PHE A 45 -14.05 -1.03 24.50
C PHE A 45 -14.04 -1.01 26.03
N ALA A 46 -13.89 -2.17 26.65
CA ALA A 46 -13.83 -2.28 28.12
C ALA A 46 -12.39 -2.30 28.62
N ASN A 47 -11.47 -2.77 27.78
CA ASN A 47 -10.06 -2.91 28.14
C ASN A 47 -9.14 -2.61 26.93
N ARG A 48 -7.83 -2.59 27.20
CA ARG A 48 -6.80 -2.38 26.18
C ARG A 48 -6.80 -3.48 25.12
N ASP A 49 -7.04 -4.72 25.53
CA ASP A 49 -6.96 -5.89 24.66
C ASP A 49 -8.06 -5.86 23.59
N ASP A 50 -9.23 -5.31 23.91
CA ASP A 50 -10.33 -5.09 22.96
C ASP A 50 -9.89 -4.13 21.84
N ILE A 51 -9.11 -3.11 22.18
CA ILE A 51 -8.58 -2.14 21.21
C ILE A 51 -7.52 -2.82 20.33
N GLU A 52 -6.62 -3.60 20.92
CA GLU A 52 -5.58 -4.34 20.17
C GLU A 52 -6.20 -5.37 19.23
N TYR A 53 -7.21 -6.09 19.70
CA TYR A 53 -7.96 -7.04 18.90
C TYR A 53 -8.70 -6.35 17.75
N ALA A 54 -9.45 -5.28 18.01
CA ALA A 54 -10.15 -4.52 16.96
C ALA A 54 -9.17 -3.90 15.96
N THR A 55 -8.00 -3.47 16.41
CA THR A 55 -6.93 -2.93 15.56
C THR A 55 -6.41 -3.99 14.60
N THR A 56 -6.09 -5.17 15.14
CA THR A 56 -5.57 -6.30 14.37
C THR A 56 -6.60 -6.76 13.33
N LEU A 57 -7.84 -7.01 13.78
CA LEU A 57 -8.93 -7.45 12.92
C LEU A 57 -9.21 -6.47 11.78
N ALA A 58 -9.31 -5.16 12.07
CA ALA A 58 -9.56 -4.15 11.06
C ALA A 58 -8.38 -4.04 10.06
N THR A 59 -7.15 -4.16 10.55
CA THR A 59 -5.96 -4.14 9.70
C THR A 59 -5.94 -5.33 8.75
N ASP A 60 -6.22 -6.53 9.25
CA ASP A 60 -6.29 -7.75 8.44
C ASP A 60 -7.39 -7.66 7.38
N GLN A 61 -8.57 -7.16 7.74
CA GLN A 61 -9.66 -6.93 6.79
C GLN A 61 -9.27 -5.91 5.71
N LEU A 62 -8.67 -4.79 6.10
CA LEU A 62 -8.23 -3.77 5.14
C LEU A 62 -7.15 -4.30 4.19
N ASN A 63 -6.22 -5.13 4.70
CA ASN A 63 -5.19 -5.76 3.88
C ASN A 63 -5.77 -6.83 2.94
N ALA A 64 -6.72 -7.63 3.40
CA ALA A 64 -7.37 -8.66 2.58
C ALA A 64 -8.17 -8.06 1.40
N HIS A 65 -8.72 -6.85 1.59
CA HIS A 65 -9.46 -6.12 0.55
C HIS A 65 -8.61 -5.07 -0.19
N ALA A 66 -7.31 -4.98 0.10
CA ALA A 66 -6.44 -4.01 -0.55
C ALA A 66 -6.29 -4.36 -2.04
N ASN A 67 -6.63 -3.41 -2.91
CA ASN A 67 -6.32 -3.47 -4.33
C ASN A 67 -5.14 -2.53 -4.60
N PRO A 68 -3.89 -3.01 -4.45
CA PRO A 68 -2.72 -2.15 -4.60
C PRO A 68 -2.65 -1.64 -6.04
N TRP A 69 -2.45 -0.33 -6.17
CA TRP A 69 -2.10 0.25 -7.45
C TRP A 69 -0.70 -0.22 -7.83
N ILE A 70 -0.62 -1.09 -8.85
CA ILE A 70 0.65 -1.59 -9.37
C ILE A 70 1.26 -0.49 -10.26
N TRP A 71 2.46 -0.04 -9.91
CA TRP A 71 3.23 0.84 -10.78
C TRP A 71 3.71 0.07 -12.01
N GLY A 72 3.33 0.57 -13.19
CA GLY A 72 3.57 -0.08 -14.48
C GLY A 72 2.29 -0.72 -15.03
N ARG A 73 1.92 -0.36 -16.26
CA ARG A 73 0.84 -1.09 -16.94
C ARG A 73 1.35 -2.51 -17.23
N PRO A 74 0.64 -3.58 -16.85
CA PRO A 74 0.94 -4.89 -17.42
C PRO A 74 0.92 -4.75 -18.95
N ALA A 75 1.88 -5.38 -19.63
CA ALA A 75 1.94 -5.32 -21.09
C ALA A 75 0.56 -5.69 -21.64
N PRO A 76 -0.05 -4.86 -22.50
CA PRO A 76 -1.35 -5.18 -23.08
C PRO A 76 -1.27 -6.57 -23.69
N SER A 77 -2.23 -7.45 -23.40
CA SER A 77 -2.30 -8.75 -24.06
C SER A 77 -2.20 -8.50 -25.56
N THR A 78 -1.25 -9.14 -26.24
CA THR A 78 -1.07 -8.97 -27.69
C THR A 78 -2.37 -9.34 -28.39
N ARG A 79 -3.17 -8.34 -28.75
CA ARG A 79 -4.38 -8.57 -29.55
C ARG A 79 -3.90 -9.03 -30.91
N LEU A 80 -4.12 -10.29 -31.24
CA LEU A 80 -4.02 -10.75 -32.62
C LEU A 80 -5.07 -9.97 -33.42
N LEU A 81 -4.60 -9.05 -34.27
CA LEU A 81 -5.47 -8.31 -35.17
C LEU A 81 -6.18 -9.32 -36.09
N ARG A 82 -7.50 -9.49 -35.93
CA ARG A 82 -8.31 -10.37 -36.78
C ARG A 82 -8.30 -9.95 -38.26
N ARG A 83 -7.99 -8.68 -38.55
CA ARG A 83 -7.85 -8.17 -39.91
C ARG A 83 -6.69 -7.18 -39.99
N ARG A 84 -5.83 -7.39 -40.98
CA ARG A 84 -4.72 -6.52 -41.33
C ARG A 84 -5.23 -5.59 -42.43
N TYR A 85 -5.58 -4.34 -42.09
CA TYR A 85 -5.87 -3.34 -43.11
C TYR A 85 -4.56 -2.92 -43.75
N VAL A 86 -4.45 -3.11 -45.06
CA VAL A 86 -3.34 -2.62 -45.88
C VAL A 86 -3.85 -1.39 -46.61
N TYR A 87 -3.18 -0.26 -46.44
CA TYR A 87 -3.41 0.91 -47.28
C TYR A 87 -2.62 0.73 -48.57
N THR A 88 -3.31 0.74 -49.70
CA THR A 88 -2.72 0.82 -51.04
C THR A 88 -2.69 2.29 -51.46
N VAL A 89 -1.53 2.74 -51.93
CA VAL A 89 -1.29 4.05 -52.57
C VAL A 89 -1.83 4.08 -53.99
#